data_AF-A0A0R1GXG9-F1
#
_entry.id   AF-A0A0R1GXG9-F1
#
_cell.length_a   1.000
_cell.length_b   1.000
_cell.length_c   1.000
_cell.angle_alpha   90.00
_cell.angle_beta   90.00
_cell.angle_gamma   90.00
#
_symmetry.space_group_name_H-M   'P 1'
#
loop_
_entity.id
_entity.type
_entity.pdbx_description
1 polymer ?
#
loop_
_entity_poly.entity_id
_entity_poly.type
_entity_poly.pdbx_seq_one_letter_code
_entity_poly.pdbx_strand_id
1 'polypeptide(L)'
;MRYHRVAAIILGVMMTLFLLFSLSTLIIRDFQQVALNLFESRLNLIDLPRKTLKQLPALQQLSQIRSGLVKTTGQIFVHSLLVFGIVVFIINTVSLLKRRSELIAYKIAGKGSALVSWQIALENVFLYLLFYLGVVLVLICFQGTYLKVLEKINQTVFQQQLPATLKTLQQHITNQQLDQIFKNQITAFNGHNLLFGDTIASQRTLADYDRYLLALLWRGCLIVFSASYLPALCYNWYLNRKVFR
;
A
#
# COMPACT_ATOMS: atom_id res chain seq x y z
N MET A 1 -25.15 23.28 -3.17
CA MET A 1 -23.83 23.61 -3.77
C MET A 1 -22.67 23.56 -2.78
N ARG A 2 -22.65 24.36 -1.69
CA ARG A 2 -21.49 24.39 -0.74
C ARG A 2 -21.19 23.03 -0.06
N TYR A 3 -22.20 22.32 0.43
CA TYR A 3 -21.99 21.03 1.11
C TYR A 3 -21.43 19.94 0.18
N HIS A 4 -21.85 19.94 -1.09
CA HIS A 4 -21.37 19.00 -2.13
C HIS A 4 -19.88 19.19 -2.40
N ARG A 5 -19.45 20.45 -2.52
CA ARG A 5 -18.03 20.79 -2.70
C ARG A 5 -17.19 20.40 -1.49
N VAL A 6 -17.68 20.66 -0.27
CA VAL A 6 -16.95 20.31 0.96
C VAL A 6 -16.80 18.79 1.10
N ALA A 7 -17.86 18.01 0.84
CA ALA A 7 -17.78 16.54 0.88
C ALA A 7 -16.81 16.00 -0.18
N ALA A 8 -16.85 16.54 -1.41
CA ALA A 8 -15.93 16.15 -2.48
C ALA A 8 -14.47 16.49 -2.16
N ILE A 9 -14.20 17.65 -1.54
CA ILE A 9 -12.84 18.03 -1.11
C ILE A 9 -12.33 17.10 -0.01
N ILE A 10 -13.12 16.86 1.04
CA ILE A 10 -12.74 15.97 2.14
C ILE A 10 -12.47 14.56 1.61
N LEU A 11 -13.39 14.05 0.78
CA LEU A 11 -13.25 12.74 0.17
C LEU A 11 -12.00 12.67 -0.72
N GLY A 12 -11.74 13.70 -1.52
CA GLY A 12 -10.56 13.82 -2.38
C GLY A 12 -9.23 13.84 -1.63
N VAL A 13 -9.16 14.56 -0.51
CA VAL A 13 -7.99 14.56 0.38
C VAL A 13 -7.77 13.16 0.95
N MET A 14 -8.82 12.49 1.43
CA MET A 14 -8.71 11.13 1.97
C MET A 14 -8.30 10.12 0.89
N MET A 15 -8.84 10.23 -0.33
CA MET A 15 -8.44 9.42 -1.47
C MET A 15 -6.96 9.58 -1.81
N THR A 16 -6.48 10.83 -1.83
CA THR A 16 -5.07 11.16 -2.11
C THR A 16 -4.14 10.55 -1.06
N LEU A 17 -4.47 10.72 0.22
CA LEU A 17 -3.69 10.14 1.33
C LEU A 17 -3.68 8.61 1.26
N PHE A 18 -4.83 8.00 1.01
CA PHE A 18 -4.95 6.55 0.86
C PHE A 18 -4.10 6.02 -0.30
N LEU A 19 -4.12 6.70 -1.46
CA LEU A 19 -3.34 6.32 -2.64
C LEU A 19 -1.84 6.38 -2.36
N LEU A 20 -1.36 7.50 -1.83
CA LEU A 20 0.05 7.69 -1.51
C LEU A 20 0.53 6.68 -0.47
N PHE A 21 -0.23 6.51 0.62
CA PHE A 21 0.13 5.58 1.69
C PHE A 21 0.14 4.12 1.20
N SER A 22 -0.89 3.71 0.46
CA SER A 22 -1.03 2.33 0.01
C SER A 22 -0.02 1.98 -1.07
N LEU A 23 0.27 2.88 -2.01
CA LEU A 23 1.31 2.69 -3.01
C LEU A 23 2.69 2.59 -2.34
N SER A 24 2.99 3.48 -1.39
CA SER A 24 4.23 3.44 -0.61
C SER A 24 4.40 2.09 0.09
N THR A 25 3.34 1.61 0.72
CA THR A 25 3.32 0.32 1.43
C THR A 25 3.58 -0.85 0.47
N LEU A 26 2.96 -0.85 -0.71
CA LEU A 26 3.18 -1.91 -1.72
C LEU A 26 4.60 -1.91 -2.26
N ILE A 27 5.18 -0.74 -2.55
CA ILE A 27 6.56 -0.61 -3.03
C ILE A 27 7.55 -1.03 -1.95
N ILE A 28 7.35 -0.62 -0.69
CA ILE A 28 8.20 -1.05 0.44
C ILE A 28 8.15 -2.57 0.60
N ARG A 29 6.96 -3.17 0.50
CA ARG A 29 6.82 -4.63 0.53
C ARG A 29 7.61 -5.30 -0.60
N ASP A 30 7.58 -4.74 -1.80
CA ASP A 30 8.35 -5.27 -2.93
C ASP A 30 9.86 -5.18 -2.69
N PHE A 31 10.35 -4.05 -2.17
CA PHE A 31 11.76 -3.92 -1.77
C PHE A 31 12.17 -5.01 -0.78
N GLN A 32 11.31 -5.28 0.22
CA GLN A 32 11.56 -6.34 1.21
C GLN A 32 11.53 -7.74 0.57
N GLN A 33 10.59 -8.00 -0.33
CA GLN A 33 10.46 -9.28 -1.02
C GLN A 33 11.65 -9.55 -1.94
N VAL A 34 12.06 -8.57 -2.74
CA VAL A 34 13.21 -8.67 -3.63
C VAL A 34 14.48 -8.93 -2.83
N ALA A 35 14.67 -8.20 -1.74
CA ALA A 35 15.84 -8.39 -0.87
C ALA A 35 15.82 -9.75 -0.16
N LEU A 36 14.65 -10.26 0.23
CA LEU A 36 14.49 -11.62 0.77
C LEU A 36 14.84 -12.68 -0.28
N ASN A 37 14.27 -12.58 -1.48
CA ASN A 37 14.52 -13.54 -2.57
C ASN A 37 16.01 -13.58 -2.95
N LEU A 38 16.67 -12.42 -3.02
CA LEU A 38 18.11 -12.33 -3.29
C LEU A 38 18.93 -12.95 -2.15
N PHE A 39 18.54 -12.70 -0.89
CA PHE A 39 19.20 -13.28 0.27
C PHE A 39 19.08 -14.81 0.28
N GLU A 40 17.87 -15.35 0.08
CA GLU A 40 17.63 -16.80 0.03
C GLU A 40 18.33 -17.46 -1.17
N SER A 41 18.28 -16.84 -2.35
CA SER A 41 18.99 -17.33 -3.54
C SER A 41 20.50 -17.42 -3.30
N ARG A 42 21.10 -16.36 -2.74
CA ARG A 42 22.53 -16.35 -2.40
C ARG A 42 22.87 -17.38 -1.33
N LEU A 43 22.06 -17.50 -0.27
CA LEU A 43 22.25 -18.55 0.74
C LEU A 43 22.21 -19.95 0.14
N ASN A 44 21.28 -20.21 -0.78
CA ASN A 44 21.17 -21.50 -1.45
C ASN A 44 22.42 -21.84 -2.28
N LEU A 45 23.01 -20.86 -2.98
CA LEU A 45 24.24 -21.04 -3.75
C LEU A 45 25.45 -21.38 -2.85
N ILE A 46 25.53 -20.77 -1.67
CA ILE A 46 26.65 -20.97 -0.74
C ILE A 46 26.49 -22.30 0.02
N ASP A 47 25.25 -22.72 0.32
CA ASP A 47 24.93 -23.91 1.13
C ASP A 47 24.94 -25.23 0.32
N LEU A 48 25.00 -25.14 -1.02
CA LEU A 48 25.03 -26.25 -1.98
C LEU A 48 26.10 -27.34 -1.70
N PRO A 49 27.30 -27.05 -1.15
CA PRO A 49 28.31 -28.06 -0.87
C PRO A 49 28.31 -28.61 0.57
N ARG A 50 27.66 -27.98 1.57
CA ARG A 50 27.84 -28.37 3.00
C ARG A 50 26.58 -28.41 3.87
N LYS A 51 25.42 -27.87 3.46
CA LYS A 51 24.15 -27.84 4.24
C LYS A 51 24.25 -27.29 5.68
N THR A 52 25.33 -26.61 6.04
CA THR A 52 25.60 -26.13 7.40
C THR A 52 25.33 -24.65 7.58
N LEU A 53 25.25 -23.86 6.49
CA LEU A 53 25.12 -22.40 6.58
C LEU A 53 23.68 -21.97 6.84
N LYS A 54 22.69 -22.72 6.32
CA LYS A 54 21.27 -22.52 6.67
C LYS A 54 20.97 -22.76 8.15
N GLN A 55 21.84 -23.45 8.88
CA GLN A 55 21.68 -23.75 10.30
C GLN A 55 22.28 -22.68 11.21
N LEU A 56 22.98 -21.68 10.66
CA LEU A 56 23.49 -20.57 11.45
C LEU A 56 22.32 -19.71 11.97
N PRO A 57 22.17 -19.55 13.29
CA PRO A 57 21.03 -18.86 13.89
C PRO A 57 20.93 -17.39 13.43
N ALA A 58 22.06 -16.72 13.17
CA ALA A 58 22.08 -15.35 12.67
C ALA A 58 21.46 -15.19 11.26
N LEU A 59 21.70 -16.15 10.35
CA LEU A 59 21.16 -16.11 8.98
C LEU A 59 19.67 -16.48 8.96
N GLN A 60 19.26 -17.44 9.80
CA GLN A 60 17.84 -17.76 10.01
C GLN A 60 17.07 -16.58 10.60
N GLN A 61 17.63 -15.90 11.60
CA GLN A 61 17.03 -14.69 12.18
C GLN A 61 16.86 -13.58 11.15
N LEU A 62 17.86 -13.35 10.28
CA LEU A 62 17.76 -12.35 9.22
C LEU A 62 16.64 -12.67 8.22
N SER A 63 16.54 -13.95 7.81
CA SER A 63 15.46 -14.43 6.92
C SER A 63 14.10 -14.25 7.56
N GLN A 64 13.97 -14.60 8.84
CA GLN A 64 12.74 -14.46 9.61
C GLN A 64 12.31 -13.00 9.75
N ILE A 65 13.24 -12.08 10.05
CA ILE A 65 12.94 -10.64 10.15
C ILE A 65 12.42 -10.10 8.81
N ARG A 66 13.07 -10.41 7.70
CA ARG A 66 12.61 -9.99 6.37
C ARG A 66 11.24 -10.57 6.02
N SER A 67 11.01 -11.86 6.27
CA SER A 67 9.72 -12.50 6.02
C SER A 67 8.60 -11.90 6.89
N GLY A 68 8.91 -11.58 8.15
CA GLY A 68 8.01 -10.91 9.09
C GLY A 68 7.67 -9.49 8.63
N LEU A 69 8.65 -8.76 8.12
CA LEU A 69 8.46 -7.43 7.52
C LEU A 69 7.54 -7.49 6.29
N VAL A 70 7.79 -8.41 5.35
CA VAL A 70 6.92 -8.59 4.17
C VAL A 70 5.48 -8.86 4.59
N LYS A 71 5.28 -9.76 5.57
CA LYS A 71 3.95 -10.10 6.10
C LYS A 71 3.28 -8.90 6.75
N THR A 72 4.01 -8.19 7.60
CA THR A 72 3.50 -7.01 8.35
C THR A 72 3.14 -5.88 7.40
N THR A 73 4.01 -5.54 6.45
CA THR A 73 3.74 -4.53 5.42
C THR A 73 2.54 -4.92 4.56
N GLY A 74 2.42 -6.20 4.21
CA GLY A 74 1.24 -6.73 3.52
C GLY A 74 -0.06 -6.59 4.32
N GLN A 75 -0.01 -6.87 5.63
CA GLN A 75 -1.15 -6.66 6.52
C GLN A 75 -1.51 -5.18 6.64
N ILE A 76 -0.53 -4.28 6.79
CA ILE A 76 -0.76 -2.83 6.85
C ILE A 76 -1.56 -2.34 5.63
N PHE A 77 -1.24 -2.83 4.43
CA PHE A 77 -1.99 -2.51 3.22
C PHE A 77 -3.44 -3.03 3.25
N VAL A 78 -3.68 -4.25 3.77
CA VAL A 78 -5.05 -4.77 3.90
C VAL A 78 -5.86 -3.93 4.90
N HIS A 79 -5.26 -3.55 6.02
CA HIS A 79 -5.91 -2.68 7.01
C HIS A 79 -6.18 -1.29 6.44
N SER A 80 -5.26 -0.72 5.63
CA SER A 80 -5.49 0.59 4.99
C SER A 80 -6.67 0.56 4.03
N LEU A 81 -6.85 -0.52 3.27
CA LEU A 81 -8.03 -0.73 2.42
C LEU A 81 -9.34 -0.73 3.22
N LEU A 82 -9.36 -1.46 4.34
CA LEU A 82 -10.55 -1.53 5.21
C LEU A 82 -10.88 -0.18 5.85
N VAL A 83 -9.87 0.48 6.43
CA VAL A 83 -10.03 1.81 7.04
C VAL A 83 -10.53 2.82 6.01
N PHE A 84 -9.96 2.82 4.80
CA PHE A 84 -10.41 3.69 3.73
C PHE A 84 -11.87 3.41 3.34
N GLY A 85 -12.27 2.14 3.21
CA GLY A 85 -13.67 1.77 2.96
C GLY A 85 -14.63 2.29 4.02
N ILE A 86 -14.26 2.17 5.31
CA ILE A 86 -15.05 2.69 6.43
C ILE A 86 -15.18 4.22 6.35
N VAL A 87 -14.08 4.92 6.07
CA VAL A 87 -14.08 6.39 5.94
C VAL A 87 -15.00 6.83 4.80
N VAL A 88 -14.90 6.19 3.62
CA VAL A 88 -15.78 6.48 2.48
C VAL A 88 -17.25 6.22 2.82
N PHE A 89 -17.53 5.13 3.55
CA PHE A 89 -18.88 4.80 3.99
C PHE A 89 -19.46 5.87 4.92
N ILE A 90 -18.68 6.33 5.91
CA ILE A 90 -19.10 7.36 6.86
C ILE A 90 -19.35 8.69 6.14
N ILE A 91 -18.41 9.13 5.30
CA ILE A 91 -18.54 10.39 4.55
C ILE A 91 -19.79 10.35 3.67
N ASN A 92 -20.03 9.23 2.97
CA ASN A 92 -21.22 9.07 2.14
C ASN A 92 -22.51 9.08 2.95
N THR A 93 -22.55 8.39 4.09
CA THR A 93 -23.72 8.38 4.97
C THR A 93 -24.07 9.80 5.43
N VAL A 94 -23.07 10.58 5.87
CA VAL A 94 -23.27 11.98 6.27
C VAL A 94 -23.69 12.86 5.08
N SER A 95 -23.11 12.63 3.90
CA SER A 95 -23.47 13.36 2.68
C SER A 95 -24.93 13.12 2.28
N LEU A 96 -25.41 11.87 2.35
CA LEU A 96 -26.80 11.49 2.04
C LEU A 96 -27.81 12.20 2.95
N LEU A 97 -27.51 12.32 4.25
CA LEU A 97 -28.34 13.06 5.20
C LEU A 97 -28.51 14.53 4.78
N LYS A 98 -27.44 15.14 4.24
CA LYS A 98 -27.47 16.53 3.73
C LYS A 98 -28.13 16.64 2.34
N ARG A 99 -28.13 15.56 1.55
CA ARG A 99 -28.80 15.45 0.22
C ARG A 99 -30.27 15.04 0.30
N ARG A 100 -30.88 14.98 1.49
CA ARG A 100 -32.26 14.46 1.66
C ARG A 100 -33.29 15.10 0.71
N SER A 101 -33.26 16.42 0.53
CA SER A 101 -34.19 17.13 -0.37
C SER A 101 -33.99 16.73 -1.84
N GLU A 102 -32.75 16.56 -2.29
CA GLU A 102 -32.39 16.11 -3.63
C GLU A 102 -32.91 14.68 -3.89
N LEU A 103 -32.73 13.78 -2.91
CA LEU A 103 -33.19 12.40 -3.00
C LEU A 103 -34.71 12.29 -3.03
N ILE A 104 -35.43 13.15 -2.30
CA ILE A 104 -36.90 13.22 -2.37
C ILE A 104 -37.34 13.70 -3.76
N ALA A 105 -36.68 14.72 -4.32
CA ALA A 105 -37.00 15.21 -5.67
C ALA A 105 -36.82 14.12 -6.74
N TYR A 106 -35.76 13.32 -6.67
CA TYR A 106 -35.57 12.20 -7.60
C TYR A 106 -36.68 11.14 -7.51
N LYS A 107 -37.24 10.92 -6.33
CA LYS A 107 -38.34 9.99 -6.14
C LYS A 107 -39.67 10.52 -6.64
N ILE A 108 -39.94 11.81 -6.44
CA ILE A 108 -41.11 12.48 -7.03
C ILE A 108 -41.04 12.38 -8.57
N ALA A 109 -39.84 12.47 -9.14
CA ALA A 109 -39.60 12.25 -10.57
C ALA A 109 -39.65 10.77 -11.02
N GLY A 110 -40.02 9.83 -10.12
CA GLY A 110 -40.21 8.42 -10.46
C GLY A 110 -38.91 7.60 -10.62
N LYS A 111 -37.74 8.13 -10.24
CA LYS A 111 -36.49 7.37 -10.34
C LYS A 111 -36.44 6.24 -9.31
N GLY A 112 -36.10 5.03 -9.77
CA GLY A 112 -35.91 3.87 -8.90
C GLY A 112 -34.76 4.07 -7.91
N SER A 113 -34.95 3.58 -6.67
CA SER A 113 -33.95 3.71 -5.59
C SER A 113 -32.57 3.14 -5.98
N ALA A 114 -32.54 2.04 -6.73
CA ALA A 114 -31.29 1.42 -7.19
C ALA A 114 -30.53 2.31 -8.19
N LEU A 115 -31.24 2.99 -9.10
CA LEU A 115 -30.64 3.90 -10.08
C LEU A 115 -30.03 5.12 -9.41
N VAL A 116 -30.72 5.70 -8.42
CA VAL A 116 -30.19 6.85 -7.66
C VAL A 116 -28.94 6.44 -6.88
N SER A 117 -28.95 5.28 -6.21
CA SER A 117 -27.78 4.78 -5.49
C SER A 117 -26.60 4.48 -6.42
N TRP A 118 -26.88 3.94 -7.61
CA TRP A 118 -25.87 3.70 -8.64
C TRP A 118 -25.24 4.99 -9.13
N GLN A 119 -26.05 6.02 -9.41
CA GLN A 119 -25.56 7.34 -9.81
C GLN A 119 -24.60 7.93 -8.77
N ILE A 120 -24.97 7.88 -7.48
CA ILE A 120 -24.13 8.40 -6.38
C ILE A 120 -22.82 7.62 -6.27
N ALA A 121 -22.87 6.29 -6.40
CA ALA A 121 -21.67 5.47 -6.37
C ALA A 121 -20.74 5.79 -7.55
N LEU A 122 -21.29 5.96 -8.76
CA LEU A 122 -20.50 6.37 -9.93
C LEU A 122 -19.92 7.77 -9.79
N GLU A 123 -20.65 8.75 -9.25
CA GLU A 123 -20.13 10.10 -8.97
C GLU A 123 -18.84 10.02 -8.13
N ASN A 124 -18.83 9.20 -7.07
CA ASN A 124 -17.66 9.04 -6.22
C ASN A 124 -16.54 8.21 -6.88
N VAL A 125 -16.88 7.22 -7.71
CA VAL A 125 -15.88 6.48 -8.50
C VAL A 125 -15.20 7.39 -9.50
N PHE A 126 -15.96 8.24 -10.21
CA PHE A 126 -15.37 9.25 -11.10
C PHE A 126 -14.48 10.23 -10.34
N LEU A 127 -14.91 10.67 -9.15
CA LEU A 127 -14.07 11.51 -8.30
C LEU A 127 -12.77 10.78 -7.91
N TYR A 128 -12.86 9.51 -7.53
CA TYR A 128 -11.68 8.68 -7.24
C TYR A 128 -10.73 8.59 -8.43
N LEU A 129 -11.26 8.35 -9.63
CA LEU A 129 -10.46 8.29 -10.86
C LEU A 129 -9.72 9.59 -11.14
N LEU A 130 -10.37 10.75 -10.93
CA LEU A 130 -9.73 12.05 -11.10
C LEU A 130 -8.56 12.23 -10.11
N PHE A 131 -8.76 11.92 -8.83
CA PHE A 131 -7.69 12.00 -7.84
C PHE A 131 -6.59 10.96 -8.08
N TYR A 132 -6.95 9.75 -8.51
CA TYR A 132 -6.01 8.72 -8.91
C TYR A 132 -5.10 9.20 -10.03
N LEU A 133 -5.67 9.73 -11.12
CA LEU A 133 -4.91 10.27 -12.24
C LEU A 133 -4.02 11.43 -11.80
N GLY A 134 -4.55 12.35 -10.98
CA GLY A 134 -3.77 13.45 -10.43
C GLY A 134 -2.57 12.98 -9.61
N VAL A 135 -2.75 12.01 -8.71
CA VAL A 135 -1.67 11.43 -7.91
C VAL A 135 -0.64 10.74 -8.79
N VAL A 136 -1.08 9.93 -9.76
CA VAL A 136 -0.16 9.23 -10.68
C VAL A 136 0.67 10.22 -11.48
N LEU A 137 0.06 11.27 -12.05
CA LEU A 137 0.77 12.30 -12.80
C LEU A 137 1.82 13.01 -11.93
N VAL A 138 1.44 13.40 -10.72
CA VAL A 138 2.39 14.03 -9.76
C VAL A 138 3.53 13.07 -9.43
N LEU A 139 3.23 11.81 -9.14
CA LEU A 139 4.27 10.82 -8.81
C LEU A 139 5.19 10.51 -9.99
N ILE A 140 4.71 10.52 -11.23
CA ILE A 140 5.55 10.38 -12.42
C ILE A 140 6.55 11.54 -12.50
N CYS A 141 6.10 12.78 -12.26
CA CYS A 141 6.97 13.96 -12.26
C CYS A 141 8.04 13.91 -11.14
N PHE A 142 7.72 13.32 -9.99
CA PHE A 142 8.61 13.27 -8.82
C PHE A 142 9.14 11.86 -8.50
N GLN A 143 9.11 10.92 -9.46
CA GLN A 143 9.35 9.50 -9.20
C GLN A 143 10.71 9.21 -8.57
N GLY A 144 11.77 9.91 -9.02
CA GLY A 144 13.12 9.69 -8.51
C GLY A 144 13.24 10.07 -7.03
N THR A 145 12.67 11.20 -6.63
CA THR A 145 12.65 11.64 -5.23
C THR A 145 11.78 10.72 -4.39
N TYR A 146 10.59 10.36 -4.90
CA TYR A 146 9.65 9.48 -4.21
C TYR A 146 10.26 8.11 -3.89
N LEU A 147 10.85 7.45 -4.88
CA LEU A 147 11.46 6.12 -4.71
C LEU A 147 12.66 6.16 -3.75
N LYS A 148 13.52 7.20 -3.83
CA LYS A 148 14.63 7.39 -2.88
C LYS A 148 14.16 7.54 -1.43
N VAL A 149 13.06 8.27 -1.22
CA VAL A 149 12.47 8.41 0.12
C VAL A 149 11.96 7.06 0.63
N LEU A 150 11.25 6.29 -0.20
CA LEU A 150 10.77 4.97 0.18
C LEU A 150 11.90 3.98 0.48
N GLU A 151 12.99 4.04 -0.28
CA GLU A 151 14.18 3.24 -0.04
C GLU A 151 14.78 3.57 1.34
N LYS A 152 14.98 4.85 1.65
CA LYS A 152 15.49 5.30 2.96
C LYS A 152 14.58 4.86 4.10
N ILE A 153 13.25 4.97 3.93
CA ILE A 153 12.28 4.48 4.93
C ILE A 153 12.43 2.97 5.13
N ASN A 154 12.48 2.19 4.05
CA ASN A 154 12.64 0.75 4.12
C ASN A 154 13.94 0.33 4.83
N GLN A 155 15.06 1.00 4.50
CA GLN A 155 16.34 0.78 5.17
C GLN A 155 16.25 1.10 6.67
N THR A 156 15.61 2.21 7.04
CA THR A 156 15.43 2.64 8.43
C THR A 156 14.59 1.63 9.22
N VAL A 157 13.46 1.18 8.66
CA VAL A 157 12.58 0.19 9.27
C VAL A 157 13.30 -1.14 9.47
N PHE A 158 14.07 -1.59 8.48
CA PHE A 158 14.86 -2.80 8.59
C PHE A 158 15.92 -2.70 9.69
N GLN A 159 16.67 -1.60 9.73
CA GLN A 159 17.69 -1.38 10.76
C GLN A 159 17.10 -1.36 12.18
N GLN A 160 15.92 -0.79 12.36
CA GLN A 160 15.24 -0.77 13.66
C GLN A 160 14.86 -2.16 14.15
N GLN A 161 14.50 -3.07 13.25
CA GLN A 161 14.08 -4.44 13.58
C GLN A 161 15.24 -5.44 13.73
N LEU A 162 16.48 -5.02 13.46
CA LEU A 162 17.65 -5.86 13.76
C LEU A 162 17.78 -6.07 15.29
N PRO A 163 18.01 -7.30 15.77
CA PRO A 163 18.31 -7.56 17.17
C PRO A 163 19.61 -6.88 17.60
N ALA A 164 19.72 -6.53 18.89
CA ALA A 164 20.85 -5.77 19.42
C ALA A 164 22.22 -6.42 19.12
N THR A 165 22.28 -7.76 19.11
CA THR A 165 23.47 -8.56 18.74
C THR A 165 23.88 -8.37 17.27
N LEU A 166 22.93 -8.19 16.36
CA LEU A 166 23.20 -7.88 14.95
C LEU A 166 23.45 -6.39 14.71
N LYS A 167 22.91 -5.50 15.56
CA LYS A 167 23.19 -4.05 15.55
C LYS A 167 24.62 -3.74 16.01
N THR A 168 25.11 -4.42 17.04
CA THR A 168 26.52 -4.32 17.47
C THR A 168 27.45 -4.98 16.44
N LEU A 169 27.03 -6.07 15.79
CA LEU A 169 27.73 -6.59 14.62
C LEU A 169 27.73 -5.60 13.45
N GLN A 170 26.69 -4.77 13.25
CA GLN A 170 26.69 -3.70 12.24
C GLN A 170 27.73 -2.60 12.55
N GLN A 171 28.00 -2.34 13.84
CA GLN A 171 29.05 -1.43 14.32
C GLN A 171 30.45 -2.08 14.37
N HIS A 172 30.50 -3.41 14.49
CA HIS A 172 31.70 -4.25 14.45
C HIS A 172 31.75 -5.14 13.18
N ILE A 173 31.26 -4.64 12.03
CA ILE A 173 31.57 -5.25 10.72
C ILE A 173 33.01 -4.87 10.39
N THR A 174 33.92 -5.31 11.23
CA THR A 174 35.32 -5.47 10.92
C THR A 174 35.49 -6.95 10.60
N ASN A 175 34.99 -7.36 9.42
CA ASN A 175 35.68 -8.26 8.50
C ASN A 175 36.32 -9.56 9.05
N GLN A 176 35.78 -10.22 10.09
CA GLN A 176 36.36 -11.50 10.53
C GLN A 176 35.36 -12.66 10.50
N GLN A 177 34.17 -12.56 11.07
CA GLN A 177 33.23 -13.69 11.07
C GLN A 177 32.44 -13.84 9.77
N LEU A 178 31.99 -12.71 9.18
CA LEU A 178 31.40 -12.70 7.84
C LEU A 178 32.48 -12.96 6.78
N ASP A 179 33.64 -12.31 6.87
CA ASP A 179 34.77 -12.60 5.98
C ASP A 179 35.24 -14.04 6.10
N GLN A 180 35.17 -14.73 7.24
CA GLN A 180 35.51 -16.16 7.28
C GLN A 180 34.48 -17.05 6.58
N ILE A 181 33.20 -16.67 6.58
CA ILE A 181 32.13 -17.36 5.85
C ILE A 181 32.22 -17.08 4.34
N PHE A 182 32.66 -15.87 3.95
CA PHE A 182 32.72 -15.42 2.56
C PHE A 182 34.14 -15.41 1.93
N LYS A 183 35.24 -15.56 2.68
CA LYS A 183 36.65 -15.50 2.20
C LYS A 183 36.99 -16.53 1.14
N ASN A 184 36.34 -17.69 1.22
CA ASN A 184 36.62 -18.81 0.34
C ASN A 184 35.67 -18.88 -0.86
N GLN A 185 34.79 -17.89 -1.04
CA GLN A 185 33.93 -17.78 -2.22
C GLN A 185 34.16 -16.43 -2.91
N ILE A 186 34.78 -16.47 -4.09
CA ILE A 186 35.09 -15.30 -4.92
C ILE A 186 33.77 -14.63 -5.33
N THR A 187 33.33 -13.67 -4.54
CA THR A 187 32.07 -12.94 -4.78
C THR A 187 32.17 -11.59 -4.07
N ALA A 188 31.82 -10.52 -4.79
CA ALA A 188 31.93 -9.12 -4.36
C ALA A 188 30.93 -8.74 -3.25
N PHE A 189 30.97 -9.47 -2.13
CA PHE A 189 30.03 -9.30 -1.02
C PHE A 189 30.58 -8.30 0.00
N ASN A 190 29.98 -7.12 0.06
CA ASN A 190 30.07 -6.24 1.23
C ASN A 190 28.83 -6.49 2.13
N GLY A 191 28.97 -6.44 3.46
CA GLY A 191 27.86 -6.72 4.39
C GLY A 191 26.61 -5.87 4.11
N HIS A 192 26.81 -4.65 3.60
CA HIS A 192 25.75 -3.79 3.09
C HIS A 192 24.97 -4.40 1.90
N ASN A 193 25.64 -5.05 0.96
CA ASN A 193 25.05 -5.62 -0.26
C ASN A 193 24.32 -6.94 0.00
N LEU A 194 24.61 -7.56 1.14
CA LEU A 194 23.91 -8.74 1.66
C LEU A 194 22.65 -8.35 2.46
N LEU A 195 22.69 -7.20 3.12
CA LEU A 195 21.61 -6.64 3.93
C LEU A 195 20.64 -5.74 3.15
N PHE A 196 21.07 -5.12 2.06
CA PHE A 196 20.26 -4.15 1.31
C PHE A 196 20.20 -4.41 -0.19
N GLY A 197 21.05 -5.29 -0.71
CA GLY A 197 21.23 -5.48 -2.16
C GLY A 197 22.01 -4.31 -2.76
N ASP A 198 23.00 -4.60 -3.60
CA ASP A 198 23.63 -3.55 -4.41
C ASP A 198 22.57 -2.95 -5.34
N THR A 199 22.38 -1.63 -5.29
CA THR A 199 22.03 -0.74 -6.42
C THR A 199 20.87 -1.09 -7.36
N ILE A 200 20.03 -2.11 -7.12
CA ILE A 200 18.88 -2.42 -7.99
C ILE A 200 17.81 -1.31 -7.90
N ALA A 201 17.73 -0.58 -6.78
CA ALA A 201 16.76 0.50 -6.60
C ALA A 201 17.08 1.75 -7.44
N SER A 202 18.34 2.01 -7.81
CA SER A 202 18.72 3.22 -8.55
C SER A 202 18.29 3.19 -10.02
N GLN A 203 17.95 2.01 -10.54
CA GLN A 203 17.46 1.82 -11.93
C GLN A 203 15.94 1.65 -12.02
N ARG A 204 15.24 1.47 -10.90
CA ARG A 204 13.79 1.27 -10.91
C ARG A 204 13.05 2.58 -11.12
N THR A 205 12.02 2.52 -11.94
CA THR A 205 11.11 3.63 -12.23
C THR A 205 9.72 3.33 -11.69
N LEU A 206 8.83 4.32 -11.66
CA LEU A 206 7.44 4.08 -11.26
C LEU A 206 6.72 3.12 -12.23
N ALA A 207 7.19 3.02 -13.47
CA ALA A 207 6.65 2.11 -14.48
C ALA A 207 6.85 0.63 -14.09
N ASP A 208 7.89 0.29 -13.32
CA ASP A 208 8.11 -1.07 -12.82
C ASP A 208 7.07 -1.50 -11.78
N TYR A 209 6.23 -0.57 -11.32
CA TYR A 209 5.16 -0.77 -10.34
C TYR A 209 3.75 -0.60 -10.95
N ASP A 210 3.63 -0.70 -12.27
CA ASP A 210 2.36 -0.65 -13.02
C ASP A 210 1.29 -1.59 -12.43
N ARG A 211 1.68 -2.79 -12.02
CA ARG A 211 0.80 -3.79 -11.38
C ARG A 211 0.21 -3.28 -10.06
N TYR A 212 0.97 -2.52 -9.28
CA TYR A 212 0.48 -1.94 -8.02
C TYR A 212 -0.44 -0.75 -8.27
N LEU A 213 -0.11 0.08 -9.26
CA LEU A 213 -0.99 1.15 -9.72
C LEU A 213 -2.33 0.60 -10.21
N LEU A 214 -2.32 -0.46 -11.02
CA LEU A 214 -3.53 -1.11 -11.54
C LEU A 214 -4.31 -1.83 -10.43
N ALA A 215 -3.61 -2.47 -9.49
CA ALA A 215 -4.26 -3.07 -8.33
C ALA A 215 -4.97 -2.03 -7.44
N LEU A 216 -4.34 -0.87 -7.22
CA LEU A 216 -4.95 0.24 -6.48
C LEU A 216 -6.15 0.82 -7.22
N LEU A 217 -6.06 0.98 -8.55
CA LEU A 217 -7.16 1.43 -9.39
C LEU A 217 -8.39 0.52 -9.21
N TRP A 218 -8.23 -0.78 -9.44
CA TRP A 218 -9.34 -1.72 -9.36
C TRP A 218 -9.91 -1.87 -7.95
N ARG A 219 -9.04 -2.09 -6.95
CA ARG A 219 -9.48 -2.29 -5.55
C ARG A 219 -10.08 -1.00 -4.97
N GLY A 220 -9.48 0.14 -5.28
CA GLY A 220 -9.98 1.45 -4.87
C GLY A 220 -11.35 1.76 -5.48
N CYS A 221 -11.53 1.57 -6.79
CA CYS A 221 -12.82 1.72 -7.45
C CYS A 221 -13.88 0.81 -6.84
N LEU A 222 -13.57 -0.46 -6.59
CA LEU A 222 -14.51 -1.41 -6.00
C LEU A 222 -14.91 -1.01 -4.57
N ILE A 223 -13.95 -0.58 -3.75
CA ILE A 223 -14.22 -0.11 -2.38
C ILE A 223 -15.05 1.18 -2.40
N VAL A 224 -14.67 2.16 -3.20
CA VAL A 224 -15.41 3.43 -3.32
C VAL A 224 -16.83 3.17 -3.81
N PHE A 225 -16.99 2.30 -4.80
CA PHE A 225 -18.30 1.91 -5.33
C PHE A 225 -19.16 1.28 -4.23
N SER A 226 -18.69 0.19 -3.62
CA SER A 226 -19.45 -0.56 -2.60
C SER A 226 -19.75 0.28 -1.35
N ALA A 227 -18.77 1.02 -0.84
CA ALA A 227 -18.91 1.89 0.33
C ALA A 227 -19.80 3.12 0.06
N SER A 228 -20.01 3.51 -1.21
CA SER A 228 -20.96 4.58 -1.58
C SER A 228 -22.35 4.02 -1.89
N TYR A 229 -22.42 2.88 -2.57
CA TYR A 229 -23.66 2.27 -3.04
C TYR A 229 -24.51 1.73 -1.87
N LEU A 230 -23.89 0.99 -0.95
CA LEU A 230 -24.60 0.37 0.19
C LEU A 230 -25.34 1.40 1.07
N PRO A 231 -24.70 2.47 1.59
CA PRO A 231 -25.43 3.43 2.41
C PRO A 231 -26.49 4.18 1.61
N ALA A 232 -26.25 4.46 0.33
CA ALA A 232 -27.24 5.10 -0.54
C ALA A 232 -28.47 4.21 -0.76
N LEU A 233 -28.27 2.91 -0.99
CA LEU A 233 -29.36 1.94 -1.16
C LEU A 233 -30.19 1.82 0.12
N CYS A 234 -29.55 1.66 1.28
CA CYS A 234 -30.23 1.57 2.57
C CYS A 234 -31.02 2.85 2.87
N TYR A 235 -30.42 4.02 2.65
CA TYR A 235 -31.07 5.31 2.90
C TYR A 235 -32.24 5.58 1.95
N ASN A 236 -32.07 5.27 0.66
CA ASN A 236 -33.15 5.38 -0.33
C ASN A 236 -34.29 4.41 -0.01
N TRP A 237 -34.00 3.18 0.39
CA TRP A 237 -35.03 2.23 0.80
C TRP A 237 -35.83 2.75 2.02
N TYR A 238 -35.14 3.26 3.04
CA TYR A 238 -35.75 3.89 4.21
C TYR A 238 -36.65 5.07 3.85
N LEU A 239 -36.17 6.00 3.01
CA LEU A 239 -36.97 7.13 2.54
C LEU A 239 -38.22 6.67 1.78
N ASN A 240 -38.17 5.53 1.09
CA ASN A 240 -39.29 5.06 0.28
C ASN A 240 -40.46 4.65 1.18
N ARG A 241 -40.14 4.02 2.32
CA ARG A 241 -41.12 3.59 3.31
C ARG A 241 -41.74 4.75 4.10
N LYS A 242 -41.05 5.89 4.23
CA LYS A 242 -41.51 7.03 5.05
C LYS A 242 -42.25 8.12 4.28
N VAL A 243 -42.00 8.27 2.97
CA VAL A 243 -42.56 9.37 2.17
C VAL A 243 -43.75 8.94 1.33
N PHE A 244 -43.84 7.66 0.96
CA PHE A 244 -44.87 7.12 0.07
C PHE A 244 -45.75 6.03 0.73
N ARG A 245 -45.75 5.98 2.06
CA ARG A 245 -46.81 5.37 2.87
C ARG A 245 -47.52 6.50 3.60
#